data_AF-Q5NH94-F1
#
_entry.id   AF-Q5NH94-F1
#
_cell.length_a   1.000
_cell.length_b   1.000
_cell.length_c   1.000
_cell.angle_alpha   90.00
_cell.angle_beta   90.00
_cell.angle_gamma   90.00
#
_symmetry.space_group_name_H-M   'P 1'
#
loop_
_entity.id
_entity.type
_entity.pdbx_description
1 polymer ?
#
loop_
_entity_poly.entity_id
_entity_poly.type
_entity_poly.pdbx_seq_one_letter_code
_entity_poly.pdbx_strand_id
1 'polypeptide(L)'
;MNILKISKQTLRNNIKIIREYIGNAKMCFPVKANAYGHGIEDIVENTHDLVDFFAVANSLEAFRVTAVAKNPVLVFGVIYYEYIEKMISENIRVSIQDYEDIEKLEQIAKELDKKVYAHININTGMNRMGVDYNDACRTIQRAYESDWLILEGVYSHLACADNRDHPTNIKQKNRFDSIVKFTKGLSQDIICHLSNSYGFLGQKGICYDMVRPGILSYGFLPEFYVDRVIREIKPIARLLSKVVKIITLQEGEGVGYSLIYRGFEDEQLAVIPIGYGDGFPRELGDRGFVNINDVMYPMAGRMSMDGLTVSLGINEYDVKVGDTVELISAIPRNRNSAFSIAKQTNTIEYDIMSTLNDRIIRKII
;
A
#
# COMPACT_ATOMS: atom_id res chain seq x y z
N MET A 1 -4.20 -4.96 -24.06
CA MET A 1 -4.90 -4.47 -22.85
C MET A 1 -4.28 -5.16 -21.65
N ASN A 2 -3.76 -4.36 -20.72
CA ASN A 2 -3.02 -4.84 -19.55
C ASN A 2 -3.99 -4.92 -18.36
N ILE A 3 -3.99 -6.04 -17.65
CA ILE A 3 -4.98 -6.34 -16.60
C ILE A 3 -4.25 -6.72 -15.31
N LEU A 4 -4.57 -6.03 -14.22
CA LEU A 4 -4.23 -6.44 -12.86
C LEU A 4 -5.38 -7.31 -12.33
N LYS A 5 -5.21 -8.64 -12.36
CA LYS A 5 -6.18 -9.56 -11.75
C LYS A 5 -5.96 -9.62 -10.24
N ILE A 6 -7.01 -9.46 -9.46
CA ILE A 6 -6.98 -9.43 -8.00
C ILE A 6 -7.86 -10.54 -7.46
N SER A 7 -7.30 -11.48 -6.72
CA SER A 7 -8.06 -12.57 -6.11
C SER A 7 -8.85 -12.08 -4.89
N LYS A 8 -10.18 -12.04 -5.01
CA LYS A 8 -11.08 -11.72 -3.90
C LYS A 8 -10.89 -12.68 -2.74
N GLN A 9 -10.77 -13.97 -3.06
CA GLN A 9 -10.63 -15.03 -2.05
C GLN A 9 -9.33 -14.85 -1.25
N THR A 10 -8.19 -14.63 -1.93
CA THR A 10 -6.91 -14.42 -1.24
C THR A 10 -6.93 -13.14 -0.42
N LEU A 11 -7.48 -12.03 -0.95
CA LEU A 11 -7.61 -10.78 -0.20
C LEU A 11 -8.40 -10.98 1.09
N ARG A 12 -9.61 -11.55 1.02
CA ARG A 12 -10.45 -11.78 2.20
C ARG A 12 -9.81 -12.75 3.18
N ASN A 13 -9.12 -13.78 2.69
CA ASN A 13 -8.38 -14.71 3.54
C ASN A 13 -7.23 -14.04 4.28
N ASN A 14 -6.44 -13.19 3.60
CA ASN A 14 -5.39 -12.40 4.24
C ASN A 14 -5.97 -11.54 5.37
N ILE A 15 -7.04 -10.79 5.10
CA ILE A 15 -7.70 -9.96 6.12
C ILE A 15 -8.19 -10.79 7.31
N LYS A 16 -8.80 -11.96 7.08
CA LYS A 16 -9.25 -12.86 8.15
C LYS A 16 -8.10 -13.38 9.01
N ILE A 17 -7.01 -13.83 8.38
CA ILE A 17 -5.79 -14.26 9.10
C ILE A 17 -5.28 -13.13 9.99
N ILE A 18 -5.19 -11.91 9.45
CA ILE A 18 -4.70 -10.76 10.21
C ILE A 18 -5.69 -10.43 11.34
N ARG A 19 -7.00 -10.48 11.10
CA ARG A 19 -8.03 -10.21 12.13
C ARG A 19 -7.91 -11.17 13.30
N GLU A 20 -7.83 -12.47 13.01
CA GLU A 20 -7.66 -13.52 14.04
C GLU A 20 -6.36 -13.30 14.82
N TYR A 21 -5.28 -12.92 14.15
CA TYR A 21 -3.98 -12.69 14.79
C TYR A 21 -3.97 -11.41 15.65
N ILE A 22 -4.71 -10.36 15.26
CA ILE A 22 -4.85 -9.11 16.03
C ILE A 22 -5.65 -9.33 17.32
N GLY A 23 -6.65 -10.21 17.29
CA GLY A 23 -7.59 -10.41 18.40
C GLY A 23 -8.58 -9.25 18.53
N ASN A 24 -8.69 -8.68 19.74
CA ASN A 24 -9.74 -7.70 20.08
C ASN A 24 -9.44 -6.26 19.63
N ALA A 25 -8.20 -5.95 19.22
CA ALA A 25 -7.89 -4.62 18.74
C ALA A 25 -8.59 -4.36 17.39
N LYS A 26 -8.95 -3.10 17.16
CA LYS A 26 -9.57 -2.67 15.90
C LYS A 26 -8.58 -2.84 14.74
N MET A 27 -9.10 -3.06 13.54
CA MET A 27 -8.33 -3.10 12.31
C MET A 27 -8.68 -1.90 11.45
N CYS A 28 -7.69 -1.03 11.24
CA CYS A 28 -7.78 0.09 10.32
C CYS A 28 -7.00 -0.23 9.04
N PHE A 29 -7.72 -0.55 7.97
CA PHE A 29 -7.12 -1.02 6.72
C PHE A 29 -6.71 0.15 5.82
N PRO A 30 -5.41 0.40 5.59
CA PRO A 30 -4.97 1.50 4.74
C PRO A 30 -5.16 1.17 3.25
N VAL A 31 -5.87 2.03 2.53
CA VAL A 31 -6.17 1.96 1.09
C VAL A 31 -5.68 3.20 0.32
N LYS A 32 -4.63 3.86 0.82
CA LYS A 32 -3.98 5.01 0.17
C LYS A 32 -3.29 4.64 -1.15
N ALA A 33 -2.97 5.63 -1.96
CA ALA A 33 -2.34 5.48 -3.28
C ALA A 33 -3.11 4.47 -4.16
N ASN A 34 -4.41 4.72 -4.33
CA ASN A 34 -5.33 3.83 -5.05
C ASN A 34 -5.32 2.38 -4.50
N ALA A 35 -5.40 2.21 -3.17
CA ALA A 35 -5.21 0.93 -2.49
C ALA A 35 -3.89 0.23 -2.87
N TYR A 36 -2.79 0.98 -2.80
CA TYR A 36 -1.47 0.58 -3.29
C TYR A 36 -1.52 0.04 -4.73
N GLY A 37 -2.24 0.75 -5.59
CA GLY A 37 -2.43 0.41 -7.00
C GLY A 37 -3.43 -0.74 -7.27
N HIS A 38 -4.13 -1.26 -6.27
CA HIS A 38 -5.10 -2.35 -6.44
C HIS A 38 -6.52 -1.85 -6.75
N GLY A 39 -6.79 -0.54 -6.68
CA GLY A 39 -8.12 0.03 -6.88
C GLY A 39 -8.86 0.21 -5.54
N ILE A 40 -9.16 1.47 -5.16
CA ILE A 40 -9.85 1.77 -3.89
C ILE A 40 -11.22 1.10 -3.86
N GLU A 41 -12.04 1.31 -4.88
CA GLU A 41 -13.41 0.82 -4.93
C GLU A 41 -13.42 -0.72 -4.89
N ASP A 42 -12.56 -1.35 -5.69
CA ASP A 42 -12.38 -2.80 -5.74
C ASP A 42 -12.00 -3.40 -4.37
N ILE A 43 -11.05 -2.78 -3.67
CA ILE A 43 -10.58 -3.28 -2.38
C ILE A 43 -11.61 -3.02 -1.27
N VAL A 44 -12.20 -1.82 -1.24
CA VAL A 44 -13.18 -1.42 -0.22
C VAL A 44 -14.43 -2.28 -0.31
N GLU A 45 -15.03 -2.41 -1.50
CA GLU A 45 -16.23 -3.22 -1.75
C GLU A 45 -16.05 -4.68 -1.28
N ASN A 46 -14.83 -5.21 -1.37
CA ASN A 46 -14.55 -6.61 -1.05
C ASN A 46 -14.04 -6.84 0.39
N THR A 47 -13.86 -5.80 1.20
CA THR A 47 -13.27 -5.92 2.55
C THR A 47 -13.98 -5.12 3.65
N HIS A 48 -14.92 -4.24 3.31
CA HIS A 48 -15.59 -3.36 4.27
C HIS A 48 -16.28 -4.09 5.44
N ASP A 49 -16.73 -5.32 5.22
CA ASP A 49 -17.38 -6.19 6.21
C ASP A 49 -16.40 -6.87 7.19
N LEU A 50 -15.08 -6.77 6.96
CA LEU A 50 -14.05 -7.44 7.73
C LEU A 50 -13.18 -6.49 8.57
N VAL A 51 -13.29 -5.18 8.34
CA VAL A 51 -12.43 -4.13 8.91
C VAL A 51 -13.25 -3.13 9.70
N ASP A 52 -12.64 -2.49 10.70
CA ASP A 52 -13.33 -1.49 11.53
C ASP A 52 -13.25 -0.10 10.90
N PHE A 53 -12.08 0.24 10.37
CA PHE A 53 -11.78 1.53 9.73
C PHE A 53 -11.09 1.30 8.39
N PHE A 54 -11.25 2.25 7.48
CA PHE A 54 -10.29 2.45 6.40
C PHE A 54 -9.37 3.62 6.72
N ALA A 55 -8.19 3.67 6.08
CA ALA A 55 -7.37 4.86 6.12
C ALA A 55 -6.74 5.21 4.77
N VAL A 56 -6.61 6.51 4.53
CA VAL A 56 -6.16 7.07 3.26
C VAL A 56 -5.15 8.20 3.49
N ALA A 57 -4.51 8.67 2.43
CA ALA A 57 -3.55 9.76 2.54
C ALA A 57 -4.20 11.14 2.50
N ASN A 58 -5.32 11.30 1.78
CA ASN A 58 -5.97 12.60 1.56
C ASN A 58 -7.51 12.50 1.46
N SER A 59 -8.18 13.65 1.47
CA SER A 59 -9.64 13.74 1.45
C SER A 59 -10.27 13.21 0.15
N LEU A 60 -9.60 13.33 -1.00
CA LEU A 60 -10.14 12.82 -2.28
C LEU A 60 -10.20 11.29 -2.29
N GLU A 61 -9.18 10.63 -1.77
CA GLU A 61 -9.22 9.18 -1.54
C GLU A 61 -10.30 8.80 -0.52
N ALA A 62 -10.49 9.62 0.52
CA ALA A 62 -11.53 9.36 1.52
C ALA A 62 -12.93 9.35 0.90
N PHE A 63 -13.22 10.32 0.03
CA PHE A 63 -14.48 10.42 -0.70
C PHE A 63 -14.74 9.21 -1.62
N ARG A 64 -13.68 8.61 -2.18
CA ARG A 64 -13.80 7.38 -2.96
C ARG A 64 -14.17 6.19 -2.07
N VAL A 65 -13.62 6.11 -0.86
CA VAL A 65 -13.98 5.06 0.10
C VAL A 65 -15.42 5.19 0.57
N THR A 66 -15.86 6.40 0.95
CA THR A 66 -17.21 6.67 1.48
C THR A 66 -18.31 6.53 0.42
N ALA A 67 -17.97 6.67 -0.85
CA ALA A 67 -18.87 6.36 -1.97
C ALA A 67 -19.20 4.86 -2.09
N VAL A 68 -18.39 3.98 -1.48
CA VAL A 68 -18.52 2.51 -1.56
C VAL A 68 -18.97 1.92 -0.22
N ALA A 69 -18.35 2.35 0.88
CA ALA A 69 -18.60 1.80 2.22
C ALA A 69 -18.89 2.88 3.27
N LYS A 70 -19.60 2.48 4.33
CA LYS A 70 -20.00 3.37 5.43
C LYS A 70 -19.04 3.34 6.64
N ASN A 71 -18.01 2.50 6.59
CA ASN A 71 -17.03 2.39 7.65
C ASN A 71 -16.35 3.75 7.90
N PRO A 72 -15.98 4.08 9.14
CA PRO A 72 -15.12 5.22 9.44
C PRO A 72 -13.85 5.25 8.57
N VAL A 73 -13.52 6.43 8.03
CA VAL A 73 -12.30 6.64 7.24
C VAL A 73 -11.40 7.63 7.95
N LEU A 74 -10.15 7.23 8.22
CA LEU A 74 -9.13 8.11 8.82
C LEU A 74 -8.18 8.64 7.74
N VAL A 75 -8.11 9.96 7.60
CA VAL A 75 -7.12 10.62 6.74
C VAL A 75 -5.83 10.85 7.52
N PHE A 76 -4.72 10.25 7.08
CA PHE A 76 -3.42 10.41 7.75
C PHE A 76 -2.68 11.70 7.38
N GLY A 77 -3.00 12.28 6.22
CA GLY A 77 -2.31 13.45 5.71
C GLY A 77 -2.73 14.75 6.40
N VAL A 78 -2.33 15.85 5.76
CA VAL A 78 -2.74 17.20 6.15
C VAL A 78 -4.25 17.37 5.99
N ILE A 79 -4.79 18.30 6.77
CA ILE A 79 -6.20 18.68 6.73
C ILE A 79 -6.38 19.69 5.61
N TYR A 80 -7.20 19.35 4.61
CA TYR A 80 -7.71 20.29 3.62
C TYR A 80 -8.99 20.91 4.17
N TYR A 81 -8.84 22.09 4.78
CA TYR A 81 -9.90 22.77 5.54
C TYR A 81 -11.16 23.05 4.71
N GLU A 82 -11.00 23.28 3.40
CA GLU A 82 -12.07 23.47 2.43
C GLU A 82 -12.99 22.24 2.27
N TYR A 83 -12.55 21.06 2.70
CA TYR A 83 -13.30 19.82 2.60
C TYR A 83 -13.93 19.37 3.93
N ILE A 84 -13.73 20.10 5.03
CA ILE A 84 -14.17 19.68 6.37
C ILE A 84 -15.67 19.46 6.45
N GLU A 85 -16.49 20.35 5.88
CA GLU A 85 -17.95 20.17 5.87
C GLU A 85 -18.36 18.83 5.26
N LYS A 86 -17.80 18.52 4.08
CA LYS A 86 -18.05 17.26 3.39
C LYS A 86 -17.51 16.07 4.19
N MET A 87 -16.30 16.19 4.75
CA MET A 87 -15.67 15.15 5.58
C MET A 87 -16.52 14.81 6.81
N ILE A 88 -17.07 15.80 7.51
CA ILE A 88 -18.00 15.58 8.63
C ILE A 88 -19.24 14.82 8.14
N SER A 89 -19.85 15.27 7.04
CA SER A 89 -21.09 14.66 6.52
C SER A 89 -20.91 13.20 6.06
N GLU A 90 -19.69 12.84 5.63
CA GLU A 90 -19.35 11.50 5.14
C GLU A 90 -18.62 10.63 6.16
N ASN A 91 -18.68 10.99 7.46
CA ASN A 91 -18.12 10.16 8.53
C ASN A 91 -16.58 9.98 8.42
N ILE A 92 -15.87 11.01 7.96
CA ILE A 92 -14.41 11.02 7.79
C ILE A 92 -13.73 11.68 9.00
N ARG A 93 -12.69 11.03 9.52
CA ARG A 93 -11.83 11.50 10.61
C ARG A 93 -10.63 12.24 10.07
N VAL A 94 -10.30 13.35 10.69
CA VAL A 94 -9.08 14.10 10.40
C VAL A 94 -7.92 13.68 11.30
N SER A 95 -6.69 13.89 10.84
CA SER A 95 -5.50 13.79 11.69
C SER A 95 -4.99 15.19 12.01
N ILE A 96 -5.06 15.60 13.28
CA ILE A 96 -4.39 16.78 13.80
C ILE A 96 -2.88 16.54 13.71
N GLN A 97 -2.19 17.43 13.01
CA GLN A 97 -0.74 17.38 12.78
C GLN A 97 0.00 18.41 13.63
N ASP A 98 -0.63 19.55 13.92
CA ASP A 98 -0.07 20.65 14.69
C ASP A 98 -1.08 21.17 15.74
N TYR A 99 -0.60 21.87 16.77
CA TYR A 99 -1.46 22.39 17.84
C TYR A 99 -2.53 23.35 17.30
N GLU A 100 -2.16 24.15 16.31
CA GLU A 100 -2.99 25.16 15.64
C GLU A 100 -4.13 24.56 14.81
N ASP A 101 -4.05 23.27 14.44
CA ASP A 101 -5.14 22.61 13.73
C ASP A 101 -6.41 22.55 14.58
N ILE A 102 -6.27 22.49 15.91
CA ILE A 102 -7.41 22.45 16.84
C ILE A 102 -8.29 23.69 16.65
N GLU A 103 -7.71 24.88 16.75
CA GLU A 103 -8.46 26.14 16.67
C GLU A 103 -9.15 26.30 15.31
N LYS A 104 -8.46 25.93 14.22
CA LYS A 104 -9.02 25.97 12.86
C LYS A 104 -10.20 25.01 12.70
N LEU A 105 -10.07 23.79 13.19
CA LEU A 105 -11.15 22.81 13.16
C LEU A 105 -12.35 23.26 14.00
N GLU A 106 -12.11 23.81 15.19
CA GLU A 106 -13.17 24.33 16.06
C GLU A 106 -13.95 25.46 15.42
N GLN A 107 -13.25 26.39 14.75
CA GLN A 107 -13.91 27.49 14.05
C GLN A 107 -14.89 26.95 13.00
N ILE A 108 -14.43 26.05 12.14
CA ILE A 108 -15.27 25.47 11.07
C ILE A 108 -16.40 24.62 11.67
N ALA A 109 -16.10 23.79 12.66
CA ALA A 109 -17.07 22.95 13.35
C ALA A 109 -18.20 23.77 13.99
N LYS A 110 -17.85 24.91 14.60
CA LYS A 110 -18.78 25.86 15.19
C LYS A 110 -19.65 26.55 14.14
N GLU A 111 -19.08 26.98 13.03
CA GLU A 111 -19.82 27.58 11.91
C GLU A 111 -20.82 26.59 11.29
N LEU A 112 -20.46 25.30 11.25
CA LEU A 112 -21.31 24.23 10.73
C LEU A 112 -22.28 23.62 11.75
N ASP A 113 -22.18 24.02 13.03
CA ASP A 113 -22.88 23.41 14.17
C ASP A 113 -22.75 21.87 14.22
N LYS A 114 -21.55 21.36 13.94
CA LYS A 114 -21.26 19.92 13.90
C LYS A 114 -19.88 19.62 14.49
N LYS A 115 -19.77 18.52 15.23
CA LYS A 115 -18.49 18.07 15.78
C LYS A 115 -17.63 17.35 14.75
N VAL A 116 -16.31 17.52 14.85
CA VAL A 116 -15.32 16.83 14.01
C VAL A 116 -14.70 15.67 14.78
N TYR A 117 -14.76 14.46 14.23
CA TYR A 117 -13.97 13.34 14.74
C TYR A 117 -12.51 13.50 14.34
N ALA A 118 -11.62 13.50 15.32
CA ALA A 118 -10.20 13.74 15.11
C ALA A 118 -9.33 12.68 15.80
N HIS A 119 -8.24 12.32 15.13
CA HIS A 119 -7.11 11.65 15.74
C HIS A 119 -5.93 12.61 15.82
N ILE A 120 -5.07 12.49 16.83
CA ILE A 120 -3.81 13.27 16.90
C ILE A 120 -2.65 12.39 16.45
N ASN A 121 -1.94 12.82 15.40
CA ASN A 121 -0.69 12.20 15.01
C ASN A 121 0.46 12.79 15.84
N ILE A 122 1.28 11.94 16.46
CA ILE A 122 2.40 12.36 17.30
C ILE A 122 3.69 11.88 16.68
N ASN A 123 4.67 12.76 16.57
CA ASN A 123 6.01 12.40 16.15
C ASN A 123 6.80 11.77 17.32
N THR A 124 6.83 10.44 17.39
CA THR A 124 7.66 9.72 18.37
C THR A 124 9.11 9.50 17.92
N GLY A 125 9.50 9.95 16.73
CA GLY A 125 10.87 9.83 16.21
C GLY A 125 11.00 9.56 14.71
N MET A 126 9.89 9.44 13.97
CA MET A 126 9.92 9.28 12.51
C MET A 126 10.22 10.61 11.79
N ASN A 127 9.96 11.77 12.43
CA ASN A 127 10.24 13.10 11.90
C ASN A 127 9.66 13.35 10.48
N ARG A 128 8.41 12.94 10.28
CA ARG A 128 7.68 13.11 9.01
C ARG A 128 6.53 14.11 9.13
N MET A 129 5.64 13.86 10.08
CA MET A 129 4.41 14.60 10.33
C MET A 129 4.00 14.39 11.79
N GLY A 130 3.13 15.26 12.30
CA GLY A 130 2.51 15.12 13.62
C GLY A 130 3.16 15.98 14.69
N VAL A 131 2.41 16.18 15.76
CA VAL A 131 2.74 17.02 16.90
C VAL A 131 4.05 16.54 17.52
N ASP A 132 4.92 17.47 17.89
CA ASP A 132 6.15 17.12 18.59
C ASP A 132 5.83 16.33 19.87
N TYR A 133 6.64 15.32 20.16
CA TYR A 133 6.47 14.47 21.34
C TYR A 133 6.38 15.28 22.65
N ASN A 134 7.11 16.40 22.77
CA ASN A 134 7.11 17.21 23.99
C ASN A 134 5.83 18.04 24.15
N ASP A 135 5.16 18.38 23.04
CA ASP A 135 3.89 19.11 23.06
C ASP A 135 2.67 18.18 23.07
N ALA A 136 2.87 16.88 22.86
CA ALA A 136 1.80 15.90 22.71
C ALA A 136 0.76 15.94 23.84
N CYS A 137 1.17 15.92 25.12
CA CYS A 137 0.22 15.93 26.24
C CYS A 137 -0.61 17.23 26.27
N ARG A 138 0.02 18.38 25.97
CA ARG A 138 -0.66 19.68 25.89
C ARG A 138 -1.69 19.68 24.76
N THR A 139 -1.34 19.15 23.59
CA THR A 139 -2.24 19.08 22.44
C THR A 139 -3.40 18.12 22.68
N ILE A 140 -3.12 16.95 23.28
CA ILE A 140 -4.15 15.96 23.66
C ILE A 140 -5.16 16.58 24.64
N GLN A 141 -4.68 17.22 25.70
CA GLN A 141 -5.55 17.88 26.68
C GLN A 141 -6.45 18.92 25.99
N ARG A 142 -5.86 19.78 25.17
CA ARG A 142 -6.57 20.87 24.50
C ARG A 142 -7.65 20.36 23.53
N ALA A 143 -7.39 19.27 22.81
CA ALA A 143 -8.37 18.66 21.91
C ALA A 143 -9.46 17.92 22.68
N TYR A 144 -9.12 17.29 23.82
CA TYR A 144 -10.07 16.61 24.69
C TYR A 144 -11.06 17.57 25.37
N GLU A 145 -10.60 18.77 25.74
CA GLU A 145 -11.43 19.83 26.34
C GLU A 145 -12.28 20.60 25.32
N SER A 146 -12.14 20.30 24.02
CA SER A 146 -12.89 20.99 22.98
C SER A 146 -14.36 20.58 22.96
N ASP A 147 -15.26 21.56 22.92
CA ASP A 147 -16.69 21.30 22.69
C ASP A 147 -17.00 20.89 21.24
N TRP A 148 -16.11 21.18 20.29
CA TRP A 148 -16.34 21.02 18.85
C TRP A 148 -15.57 19.85 18.23
N LEU A 149 -14.61 19.28 18.96
CA LEU A 149 -13.89 18.09 18.53
C LEU A 149 -14.35 16.88 19.33
N ILE A 150 -14.38 15.73 18.66
CA ILE A 150 -14.40 14.43 19.29
C ILE A 150 -13.01 13.85 19.12
N LEU A 151 -12.20 13.88 20.18
CA LEU A 151 -10.91 13.22 20.19
C LEU A 151 -11.11 11.70 20.20
N GLU A 152 -11.21 11.10 19.02
CA GLU A 152 -11.47 9.66 18.84
C GLU A 152 -10.20 8.83 19.02
N GLY A 153 -9.03 9.38 18.71
CA GLY A 153 -7.79 8.64 18.86
C GLY A 153 -6.50 9.45 18.91
N VAL A 154 -5.44 8.75 19.28
CA VAL A 154 -4.06 9.26 19.33
C VAL A 154 -3.14 8.21 18.73
N TYR A 155 -2.25 8.61 17.85
CA TYR A 155 -1.42 7.66 17.13
C TYR A 155 -0.03 8.15 16.78
N SER A 156 0.81 7.19 16.41
CA SER A 156 2.12 7.46 15.83
C SER A 156 2.48 6.35 14.84
N HIS A 157 3.67 6.44 14.23
CA HIS A 157 4.15 5.50 13.23
C HIS A 157 5.58 5.05 13.51
N LEU A 158 5.81 3.73 13.47
CA LEU A 158 7.16 3.18 13.58
C LEU A 158 7.98 3.43 12.31
N ALA A 159 9.20 3.94 12.48
CA ALA A 159 10.10 4.26 11.38
C ALA A 159 10.80 3.05 10.78
N CYS A 160 11.11 2.03 11.60
CA CYS A 160 11.96 0.89 11.21
C CYS A 160 11.25 -0.43 11.48
N ALA A 161 9.96 -0.49 11.19
CA ALA A 161 9.12 -1.65 11.48
C ALA A 161 9.49 -2.90 10.66
N ASP A 162 10.09 -2.70 9.49
CA ASP A 162 10.69 -3.68 8.59
C ASP A 162 11.95 -4.34 9.16
N ASN A 163 12.69 -3.64 10.02
CA ASN A 163 13.81 -4.21 10.77
C ASN A 163 13.40 -4.46 12.23
N ARG A 164 13.03 -5.71 12.52
CA ARG A 164 12.55 -6.15 13.84
C ARG A 164 13.42 -5.68 15.00
N ASP A 165 14.74 -5.78 14.88
CA ASP A 165 15.66 -5.54 16.00
C ASP A 165 16.20 -4.10 16.02
N HIS A 166 15.68 -3.21 15.17
CA HIS A 166 16.15 -1.83 15.13
C HIS A 166 15.82 -1.09 16.43
N PRO A 167 16.82 -0.47 17.11
CA PRO A 167 16.64 0.12 18.44
C PRO A 167 15.64 1.29 18.46
N THR A 168 15.41 1.93 17.31
CA THR A 168 14.40 3.00 17.20
C THR A 168 12.98 2.50 17.48
N ASN A 169 12.67 1.23 17.21
CA ASN A 169 11.35 0.67 17.48
C ASN A 169 11.03 0.71 18.98
N ILE A 170 11.98 0.31 19.83
CA ILE A 170 11.85 0.35 21.29
C ILE A 170 11.75 1.80 21.78
N LYS A 171 12.58 2.72 21.23
CA LYS A 171 12.54 4.14 21.58
C LYS A 171 11.17 4.77 21.28
N GLN A 172 10.63 4.54 20.09
CA GLN A 172 9.32 5.05 19.69
C GLN A 172 8.20 4.43 20.52
N LYS A 173 8.28 3.13 20.81
CA LYS A 173 7.32 2.43 21.67
C LYS A 173 7.29 3.03 23.08
N ASN A 174 8.44 3.24 23.73
CA ASN A 174 8.49 3.80 25.08
C ASN A 174 7.91 5.23 25.16
N ARG A 175 8.19 6.04 24.12
CA ARG A 175 7.57 7.37 23.98
C ARG A 175 6.06 7.25 23.86
N PHE A 176 5.59 6.37 22.98
CA PHE A 176 4.18 6.16 22.77
C PHE A 176 3.47 5.58 24.00
N ASP A 177 4.08 4.64 24.74
CA ASP A 177 3.54 4.11 26.01
C ASP A 177 3.29 5.24 27.03
N SER A 178 4.18 6.25 27.08
CA SER A 178 4.01 7.43 27.94
C SER A 178 2.80 8.27 27.51
N ILE A 179 2.61 8.44 26.20
CA ILE A 179 1.43 9.10 25.63
C ILE A 179 0.17 8.31 25.96
N VAL A 180 0.16 6.99 25.75
CA VAL A 180 -1.00 6.13 26.05
C VAL A 180 -1.39 6.25 27.50
N LYS A 181 -0.42 6.23 28.43
CA LYS A 181 -0.70 6.41 29.86
C LYS A 181 -1.39 7.75 30.14
N PHE A 182 -0.93 8.84 29.54
CA PHE A 182 -1.55 10.16 29.67
C PHE A 182 -2.97 10.17 29.07
N THR A 183 -3.11 9.77 27.81
CA THR A 183 -4.38 9.75 27.08
C THR A 183 -5.45 8.92 27.80
N LYS A 184 -5.09 7.71 28.25
CA LYS A 184 -6.01 6.82 28.98
C LYS A 184 -6.35 7.34 30.39
N GLY A 185 -5.51 8.21 30.95
CA GLY A 185 -5.83 8.95 32.18
C GLY A 185 -6.95 9.98 31.99
N LEU A 186 -7.12 10.51 30.77
CA LEU A 186 -8.23 11.41 30.43
C LEU A 186 -9.50 10.64 30.07
N SER A 187 -9.38 9.65 29.19
CA SER A 187 -10.50 8.78 28.85
C SER A 187 -10.02 7.42 28.32
N GLN A 188 -10.66 6.35 28.80
CA GLN A 188 -10.38 4.99 28.33
C GLN A 188 -10.86 4.74 26.90
N ASP A 189 -11.81 5.55 26.42
CA ASP A 189 -12.44 5.38 25.10
C ASP A 189 -11.59 5.90 23.94
N ILE A 190 -10.59 6.75 24.22
CA ILE A 190 -9.72 7.31 23.17
C ILE A 190 -8.82 6.19 22.61
N ILE A 191 -8.93 5.93 21.30
CA ILE A 191 -8.22 4.86 20.61
C ILE A 191 -6.74 5.21 20.47
N CYS A 192 -5.86 4.44 21.09
CA CYS A 192 -4.42 4.55 20.96
C CYS A 192 -3.88 3.54 19.93
N HIS A 193 -3.11 3.99 18.94
CA HIS A 193 -2.56 3.08 17.92
C HIS A 193 -1.18 3.44 17.37
N LEU A 194 -0.31 2.44 17.21
CA LEU A 194 1.07 2.63 16.75
C LEU A 194 1.44 1.75 15.56
N SER A 195 0.96 0.51 15.55
CA SER A 195 1.49 -0.54 14.69
C SER A 195 0.97 -0.46 13.25
N ASN A 196 1.92 -0.47 12.31
CA ASN A 196 1.70 -0.84 10.93
C ASN A 196 1.85 -2.36 10.76
N SER A 197 1.76 -2.85 9.51
CA SER A 197 1.93 -4.27 9.16
C SER A 197 3.09 -4.97 9.87
N TYR A 198 4.32 -4.46 9.72
CA TYR A 198 5.49 -5.16 10.25
C TYR A 198 5.74 -4.88 11.72
N GLY A 199 5.32 -3.72 12.22
CA GLY A 199 5.41 -3.38 13.63
C GLY A 199 4.62 -4.35 14.49
N PHE A 200 3.38 -4.63 14.07
CA PHE A 200 2.48 -5.58 14.72
C PHE A 200 3.05 -7.01 14.76
N LEU A 201 3.76 -7.44 13.72
CA LEU A 201 4.37 -8.77 13.65
C LEU A 201 5.70 -8.88 14.40
N GLY A 202 6.52 -7.82 14.35
CA GLY A 202 7.89 -7.84 14.86
C GLY A 202 8.00 -7.47 16.34
N GLN A 203 7.07 -6.68 16.87
CA GLN A 203 7.13 -6.10 18.21
C GLN A 203 6.02 -6.64 19.11
N LYS A 204 6.38 -7.03 20.34
CA LYS A 204 5.39 -7.49 21.34
C LYS A 204 4.62 -6.30 21.93
N GLY A 205 3.34 -6.51 22.22
CA GLY A 205 2.52 -5.55 22.98
C GLY A 205 2.33 -4.19 22.29
N ILE A 206 2.21 -4.19 20.96
CA ILE A 206 2.11 -2.97 20.15
C ILE A 206 0.76 -2.84 19.41
N CYS A 207 -0.19 -3.73 19.69
CA CYS A 207 -1.54 -3.64 19.12
C CYS A 207 -2.27 -2.41 19.65
N TYR A 208 -2.10 -2.13 20.95
CA TYR A 208 -2.90 -1.15 21.69
C TYR A 208 -4.40 -1.36 21.38
N ASP A 209 -5.12 -0.31 20.98
CA ASP A 209 -6.55 -0.40 20.67
C ASP A 209 -6.82 -0.66 19.17
N MET A 210 -5.84 -0.40 18.29
CA MET A 210 -6.00 -0.52 16.84
C MET A 210 -4.68 -0.78 16.09
N VAL A 211 -4.72 -1.68 15.10
CA VAL A 211 -3.60 -2.02 14.20
C VAL A 211 -3.90 -1.53 12.78
N ARG A 212 -2.86 -1.17 12.04
CA ARG A 212 -2.97 -0.63 10.67
C ARG A 212 -2.28 -1.52 9.63
N PRO A 213 -2.85 -2.69 9.28
CA PRO A 213 -2.23 -3.61 8.33
C PRO A 213 -2.40 -3.09 6.90
N GLY A 214 -1.34 -2.48 6.36
CA GLY A 214 -1.19 -2.11 4.96
C GLY A 214 -0.69 -3.28 4.13
N ILE A 215 0.60 -3.27 3.75
CA ILE A 215 1.24 -4.24 2.84
C ILE A 215 0.93 -5.70 3.14
N LEU A 216 0.82 -6.04 4.44
CA LEU A 216 0.50 -7.40 4.88
C LEU A 216 -0.85 -7.88 4.32
N SER A 217 -1.86 -7.00 4.30
CA SER A 217 -3.19 -7.29 3.75
C SER A 217 -3.16 -7.61 2.25
N TYR A 218 -2.23 -6.99 1.52
CA TYR A 218 -2.02 -7.19 0.09
C TYR A 218 -1.11 -8.38 -0.22
N GLY A 219 -0.58 -9.03 0.83
CA GLY A 219 0.10 -10.31 0.71
C GLY A 219 1.61 -10.31 0.83
N PHE A 220 2.23 -9.20 1.24
CA PHE A 220 3.69 -9.13 1.38
C PHE A 220 4.12 -9.25 2.83
N LEU A 221 5.00 -10.21 3.07
CA LEU A 221 5.56 -10.54 4.38
C LEU A 221 6.86 -9.76 4.60
N PRO A 222 7.22 -9.45 5.86
CA PRO A 222 8.56 -8.95 6.15
C PRO A 222 9.61 -10.05 5.93
N GLU A 223 10.88 -9.65 5.80
CA GLU A 223 11.98 -10.60 5.65
C GLU A 223 12.36 -11.31 6.96
N PHE A 224 12.01 -10.75 8.13
CA PHE A 224 12.23 -11.40 9.42
C PHE A 224 11.25 -12.55 9.68
N TYR A 225 11.61 -13.43 10.62
CA TYR A 225 10.76 -14.56 10.99
C TYR A 225 9.38 -14.11 11.51
N VAL A 226 8.33 -14.69 10.92
CA VAL A 226 6.94 -14.53 11.37
C VAL A 226 6.31 -15.88 11.72
N ASP A 227 5.27 -15.82 12.55
CA ASP A 227 4.49 -16.97 12.99
C ASP A 227 3.89 -17.75 11.83
N ARG A 228 3.68 -19.06 12.04
CA ARG A 228 3.23 -19.97 10.99
C ARG A 228 1.93 -19.53 10.32
N VAL A 229 0.95 -19.04 11.09
CA VAL A 229 -0.35 -18.58 10.54
C VAL A 229 -0.17 -17.38 9.60
N ILE A 230 0.76 -16.48 9.92
CA ILE A 230 1.05 -15.30 9.09
C ILE A 230 1.71 -15.69 7.77
N ARG A 231 2.46 -16.80 7.71
CA ARG A 231 3.06 -17.29 6.46
C ARG A 231 2.04 -17.75 5.41
N GLU A 232 0.79 -17.95 5.80
CA GLU A 232 -0.30 -18.29 4.89
C GLU A 232 -0.83 -17.08 4.11
N ILE A 233 -0.45 -15.86 4.50
CA ILE A 233 -0.74 -14.64 3.74
C ILE A 233 -0.01 -14.68 2.40
N LYS A 234 -0.73 -14.40 1.30
CA LYS A 234 -0.19 -14.47 -0.08
C LYS A 234 -0.49 -13.20 -0.87
N PRO A 235 0.38 -12.81 -1.84
CA PRO A 235 0.08 -11.74 -2.79
C PRO A 235 -1.26 -11.95 -3.47
N ILE A 236 -2.05 -10.87 -3.57
CA ILE A 236 -3.42 -10.94 -4.09
C ILE A 236 -3.52 -10.71 -5.59
N ALA A 237 -2.45 -10.17 -6.21
CA ALA A 237 -2.52 -9.61 -7.56
C ALA A 237 -1.55 -10.26 -8.55
N ARG A 238 -1.98 -10.32 -9.81
CA ARG A 238 -1.17 -10.73 -10.97
C ARG A 238 -1.32 -9.69 -12.08
N LEU A 239 -0.21 -9.19 -12.61
CA LEU A 239 -0.23 -8.27 -13.77
C LEU A 239 -0.06 -9.09 -15.05
N LEU A 240 -1.06 -9.02 -15.92
CA LEU A 240 -1.13 -9.79 -17.16
C LEU A 240 -1.19 -8.88 -18.38
N SER A 241 -0.53 -9.30 -19.45
CA SER A 241 -0.62 -8.75 -20.80
C SER A 241 -0.69 -9.88 -21.83
N LYS A 242 -0.44 -9.57 -23.10
CA LYS A 242 -0.41 -10.54 -24.19
C LYS A 242 0.75 -10.27 -25.14
N VAL A 243 1.24 -11.33 -25.78
CA VAL A 243 2.11 -11.20 -26.95
C VAL A 243 1.31 -10.55 -28.09
N VAL A 244 1.79 -9.44 -28.65
CA VAL A 244 1.14 -8.76 -29.78
C VAL A 244 1.88 -8.92 -31.10
N LYS A 245 3.16 -9.27 -31.05
CA LYS A 245 3.98 -9.51 -32.24
C LYS A 245 5.13 -10.45 -31.90
N ILE A 246 5.50 -11.29 -32.85
CA ILE A 246 6.77 -12.03 -32.85
C ILE A 246 7.66 -11.41 -33.92
N ILE A 247 8.94 -11.21 -33.60
CA ILE A 247 9.96 -10.70 -34.50
C ILE A 247 11.08 -11.72 -34.54
N THR A 248 11.55 -12.09 -35.74
CA THR A 248 12.77 -12.89 -35.91
C THR A 248 13.92 -11.97 -36.25
N LEU A 249 15.02 -12.09 -35.53
CA LEU A 249 16.23 -11.31 -35.74
C LEU A 249 17.19 -11.98 -36.73
N GLN A 250 17.89 -11.16 -37.49
CA GLN A 250 19.13 -11.56 -38.15
C GLN A 250 20.33 -11.40 -37.19
N GLU A 251 21.44 -12.07 -37.50
CA GLU A 251 22.66 -12.03 -36.71
C GLU A 251 23.11 -10.58 -36.43
N GLY A 252 23.27 -10.23 -35.15
CA GLY A 252 23.75 -8.93 -34.71
C GLY A 252 22.73 -7.78 -34.77
N GLU A 253 21.48 -8.06 -35.17
CA GLU A 253 20.41 -7.05 -35.11
C GLU A 253 20.17 -6.60 -33.67
N GLY A 254 19.92 -5.30 -33.53
CA GLY A 254 19.73 -4.66 -32.25
C GLY A 254 18.26 -4.50 -31.89
N VAL A 255 17.95 -4.48 -30.59
CA VAL A 255 16.57 -4.32 -30.10
C VAL A 255 16.40 -3.02 -29.31
N GLY A 256 15.35 -2.28 -29.66
CA GLY A 256 14.89 -1.11 -28.90
C GLY A 256 15.88 0.05 -28.84
N TYR A 257 15.74 0.90 -27.83
CA TYR A 257 16.55 2.11 -27.71
C TYR A 257 18.05 1.82 -27.57
N SER A 258 18.84 2.54 -28.36
CA SER A 258 20.31 2.42 -28.42
C SER A 258 20.82 1.03 -28.80
N LEU A 259 19.94 0.10 -29.21
CA LEU A 259 20.32 -1.23 -29.69
C LEU A 259 21.27 -1.96 -28.71
N ILE A 260 21.02 -1.82 -27.41
CA ILE A 260 21.88 -2.35 -26.35
C ILE A 260 21.87 -3.88 -26.30
N TYR A 261 20.74 -4.47 -26.71
CA TYR A 261 20.59 -5.89 -26.87
C TYR A 261 20.89 -6.23 -28.33
N ARG A 262 21.72 -7.25 -28.54
CA ARG A 262 22.11 -7.78 -29.83
C ARG A 262 21.72 -9.24 -29.87
N GLY A 263 20.86 -9.61 -30.81
CA GLY A 263 20.41 -10.98 -30.95
C GLY A 263 21.29 -11.82 -31.86
N PHE A 264 21.03 -13.12 -31.87
CA PHE A 264 21.65 -14.09 -32.76
C PHE A 264 20.73 -14.45 -33.94
N GLU A 265 21.29 -15.08 -34.97
CA GLU A 265 20.53 -15.55 -36.14
C GLU A 265 19.33 -16.43 -35.75
N ASP A 266 18.16 -16.12 -36.32
CA ASP A 266 16.88 -16.80 -36.06
C ASP A 266 16.33 -16.66 -34.63
N GLU A 267 16.92 -15.81 -33.79
CA GLU A 267 16.35 -15.51 -32.47
C GLU A 267 14.96 -14.87 -32.62
N GLN A 268 13.97 -15.40 -31.90
CA GLN A 268 12.62 -14.86 -31.85
C GLN A 268 12.40 -14.00 -30.61
N LEU A 269 11.76 -12.85 -30.81
CA LEU A 269 11.35 -11.93 -29.75
C LEU A 269 9.84 -11.78 -29.71
N ALA A 270 9.28 -11.82 -28.50
CA ALA A 270 7.90 -11.40 -28.24
C ALA A 270 7.84 -9.91 -27.89
N VAL A 271 6.94 -9.18 -28.55
CA VAL A 271 6.59 -7.80 -28.22
C VAL A 271 5.35 -7.79 -27.33
N ILE A 272 5.44 -7.11 -26.19
CA ILE A 272 4.38 -7.00 -25.19
C ILE A 272 3.98 -5.51 -25.06
N PRO A 273 2.67 -5.15 -25.14
CA PRO A 273 2.20 -3.76 -25.20
C PRO A 273 2.07 -3.16 -23.80
N ILE A 274 3.18 -3.11 -23.07
CA ILE A 274 3.28 -2.51 -21.74
C ILE A 274 4.67 -1.91 -21.55
N GLY A 275 4.74 -0.75 -20.93
CA GLY A 275 6.01 -0.09 -20.66
C GLY A 275 5.95 0.84 -19.46
N TYR A 276 6.92 1.75 -19.37
CA TYR A 276 6.99 2.67 -18.25
C TYR A 276 5.85 3.69 -18.23
N GLY A 277 5.18 3.92 -19.36
CA GLY A 277 3.95 4.71 -19.45
C GLY A 277 2.77 4.09 -18.71
N ASP A 278 2.83 2.80 -18.37
CA ASP A 278 1.84 2.08 -17.55
C ASP A 278 2.24 2.01 -16.06
N GLY A 279 3.38 2.62 -15.69
CA GLY A 279 3.96 2.54 -14.35
C GLY A 279 4.83 1.30 -14.10
N PHE A 280 5.12 0.51 -15.14
CA PHE A 280 6.00 -0.65 -15.03
C PHE A 280 7.48 -0.23 -15.03
N PRO A 281 8.37 -0.76 -14.17
CA PRO A 281 9.70 -0.18 -13.96
C PRO A 281 10.61 -0.27 -15.19
N ARG A 282 11.10 0.88 -15.66
CA ARG A 282 11.92 1.00 -16.87
C ARG A 282 13.24 0.23 -16.77
N GLU A 283 13.77 0.14 -15.56
CA GLU A 283 15.03 -0.52 -15.19
C GLU A 283 15.01 -2.03 -15.45
N LEU A 284 13.83 -2.63 -15.66
CA LEU A 284 13.70 -4.06 -15.94
C LEU A 284 14.04 -4.42 -17.39
N GLY A 285 14.11 -3.49 -18.33
CA GLY A 285 14.20 -3.81 -19.75
C GLY A 285 15.25 -4.86 -20.12
N ASP A 286 16.46 -4.78 -19.53
CA ASP A 286 17.58 -5.68 -19.80
C ASP A 286 17.91 -6.63 -18.64
N ARG A 287 17.08 -6.66 -17.60
CA ARG A 287 17.33 -7.41 -16.35
C ARG A 287 16.13 -8.21 -15.85
N GLY A 288 14.94 -7.86 -16.31
CA GLY A 288 13.67 -8.41 -15.87
C GLY A 288 13.32 -9.71 -16.57
N PHE A 289 12.28 -10.35 -16.03
CA PHE A 289 11.75 -11.62 -16.52
C PHE A 289 10.23 -11.53 -16.62
N VAL A 290 9.66 -12.30 -17.53
CA VAL A 290 8.21 -12.53 -17.61
C VAL A 290 7.94 -14.03 -17.72
N ASN A 291 6.73 -14.47 -17.37
CA ASN A 291 6.28 -15.83 -17.71
C ASN A 291 5.31 -15.78 -18.89
N ILE A 292 5.51 -16.65 -19.87
CA ILE A 292 4.58 -16.87 -20.99
C ILE A 292 4.25 -18.36 -21.01
N ASN A 293 2.97 -18.72 -20.89
CA ASN A 293 2.51 -20.11 -20.76
C ASN A 293 3.31 -20.90 -19.70
N ASP A 294 3.54 -20.28 -18.53
CA ASP A 294 4.30 -20.83 -17.39
C ASP A 294 5.80 -21.07 -17.62
N VAL A 295 6.35 -20.66 -18.78
CA VAL A 295 7.79 -20.65 -19.06
C VAL A 295 8.35 -19.25 -18.85
N MET A 296 9.50 -19.16 -18.17
CA MET A 296 10.14 -17.88 -17.85
C MET A 296 11.08 -17.42 -18.97
N TYR A 297 10.93 -16.17 -19.39
CA TYR A 297 11.73 -15.55 -20.43
C TYR A 297 12.35 -14.22 -19.98
N PRO A 298 13.60 -13.91 -20.37
CA PRO A 298 14.25 -12.64 -20.07
C PRO A 298 13.71 -11.51 -20.96
N MET A 299 13.62 -10.31 -20.41
CA MET A 299 13.41 -9.10 -21.21
C MET A 299 14.68 -8.77 -22.01
N ALA A 300 14.51 -8.24 -23.22
CA ALA A 300 15.58 -8.00 -24.18
C ALA A 300 15.57 -6.54 -24.67
N GLY A 301 16.56 -5.74 -24.25
CA GLY A 301 16.71 -4.34 -24.65
C GLY A 301 16.09 -3.35 -23.67
N ARG A 302 16.05 -2.05 -23.99
CA ARG A 302 15.45 -1.07 -23.06
C ARG A 302 13.93 -1.07 -23.14
N MET A 303 13.27 -0.95 -22.00
CA MET A 303 11.82 -0.74 -21.94
C MET A 303 11.43 0.59 -22.61
N SER A 304 10.44 0.53 -23.50
CA SER A 304 9.84 1.69 -24.15
C SER A 304 8.63 2.21 -23.37
N MET A 305 8.05 3.34 -23.79
CA MET A 305 6.90 3.93 -23.09
C MET A 305 5.72 2.97 -23.04
N ASP A 306 5.41 2.34 -24.17
CA ASP A 306 4.20 1.54 -24.37
C ASP A 306 4.52 0.09 -24.81
N GLY A 307 5.76 -0.35 -24.61
CA GLY A 307 6.17 -1.68 -25.05
C GLY A 307 7.49 -2.16 -24.47
N LEU A 308 7.59 -3.47 -24.36
CA LEU A 308 8.81 -4.19 -24.04
C LEU A 308 8.97 -5.41 -24.95
N THR A 309 10.20 -5.88 -25.06
CA THR A 309 10.61 -7.03 -25.85
C THR A 309 11.16 -8.11 -24.94
N VAL A 310 10.87 -9.36 -25.28
CA VAL A 310 11.22 -10.56 -24.51
C VAL A 310 11.89 -11.54 -25.45
N SER A 311 13.07 -12.06 -25.09
CA SER A 311 13.74 -13.08 -25.90
C SER A 311 13.11 -14.45 -25.67
N LEU A 312 12.73 -15.11 -26.76
CA LEU A 312 12.21 -16.48 -26.78
C LEU A 312 13.31 -17.49 -27.18
N GLY A 313 14.54 -17.03 -27.43
CA GLY A 313 15.58 -17.85 -28.06
C GLY A 313 15.12 -18.38 -29.42
N ILE A 314 15.26 -19.68 -29.64
CA ILE A 314 14.73 -20.37 -30.83
C ILE A 314 13.21 -20.64 -30.77
N ASN A 315 12.53 -20.12 -29.75
CA ASN A 315 11.10 -20.34 -29.47
C ASN A 315 10.71 -21.83 -29.34
N GLU A 316 11.45 -22.57 -28.51
CA GLU A 316 11.25 -24.02 -28.28
C GLU A 316 9.83 -24.38 -27.83
N TYR A 317 9.15 -23.47 -27.12
CA TYR A 317 7.81 -23.68 -26.56
C TYR A 317 6.67 -23.14 -27.44
N ASP A 318 6.95 -22.78 -28.70
CA ASP A 318 5.96 -22.35 -29.70
C ASP A 318 5.06 -21.20 -29.17
N VAL A 319 5.67 -20.17 -28.58
CA VAL A 319 4.98 -18.97 -28.12
C VAL A 319 4.39 -18.22 -29.31
N LYS A 320 3.10 -17.85 -29.21
CA LYS A 320 2.34 -17.22 -30.30
C LYS A 320 1.78 -15.86 -29.91
N VAL A 321 1.45 -15.08 -30.94
CA VAL A 321 0.64 -13.87 -30.78
C VAL A 321 -0.68 -14.24 -30.11
N GLY A 322 -1.04 -13.51 -29.06
CA GLY A 322 -2.23 -13.73 -28.25
C GLY A 322 -1.98 -14.47 -26.93
N ASP A 323 -0.82 -15.13 -26.78
CA ASP A 323 -0.45 -15.84 -25.55
C ASP A 323 -0.37 -14.88 -24.36
N THR A 324 -0.75 -15.39 -23.19
CA THR A 324 -0.80 -14.59 -21.96
C THR A 324 0.60 -14.43 -21.40
N VAL A 325 0.94 -13.19 -21.07
CA VAL A 325 2.21 -12.83 -20.43
C VAL A 325 1.95 -12.37 -19.01
N GLU A 326 2.57 -13.02 -18.03
CA GLU A 326 2.56 -12.59 -16.64
C GLU A 326 3.81 -11.75 -16.34
N LEU A 327 3.57 -10.46 -16.07
CA LEU A 327 4.62 -9.48 -15.74
C LEU A 327 4.86 -9.36 -14.24
N ILE A 328 3.79 -9.47 -13.45
CA ILE A 328 3.87 -9.54 -11.99
C ILE A 328 3.20 -10.82 -11.53
N SER A 329 3.99 -11.71 -10.93
CA SER A 329 3.50 -12.97 -10.38
C SER A 329 3.01 -12.82 -8.95
N ALA A 330 1.91 -13.50 -8.61
CA ALA A 330 1.43 -13.63 -7.24
C ALA A 330 2.23 -14.64 -6.40
N ILE A 331 3.21 -15.32 -7.00
CA ILE A 331 4.07 -16.29 -6.32
C ILE A 331 5.38 -15.58 -5.92
N PRO A 332 5.64 -15.33 -4.62
CA PRO A 332 6.79 -14.51 -4.19
C PRO A 332 8.16 -14.98 -4.69
N ARG A 333 8.37 -16.30 -4.79
CA ARG A 333 9.63 -16.91 -5.24
C ARG A 333 9.92 -16.73 -6.73
N ASN A 334 8.94 -16.32 -7.53
CA ASN A 334 9.15 -16.13 -8.96
C ASN A 334 9.99 -14.87 -9.22
N ARG A 335 10.84 -14.88 -10.26
CA ARG A 335 11.72 -13.74 -10.59
C ARG A 335 10.98 -12.50 -11.07
N ASN A 336 9.74 -12.67 -11.53
CA ASN A 336 8.82 -11.61 -11.91
C ASN A 336 7.77 -11.31 -10.81
N SER A 337 7.97 -11.74 -9.56
CA SER A 337 7.09 -11.31 -8.46
C SER A 337 7.37 -9.84 -8.11
N ALA A 338 6.41 -9.14 -7.50
CA ALA A 338 6.63 -7.76 -7.07
C ALA A 338 7.77 -7.63 -6.03
N PHE A 339 7.96 -8.66 -5.17
CA PHE A 339 9.11 -8.76 -4.28
C PHE A 339 10.44 -8.84 -5.05
N SER A 340 10.52 -9.75 -6.02
CA SER A 340 11.74 -9.92 -6.84
C SER A 340 12.03 -8.70 -7.69
N ILE A 341 11.00 -8.04 -8.23
CA ILE A 341 11.13 -6.79 -8.99
C ILE A 341 11.66 -5.68 -8.09
N ALA A 342 11.05 -5.48 -6.91
CA ALA A 342 11.48 -4.47 -5.96
C ALA A 342 12.97 -4.61 -5.59
N LYS A 343 13.41 -5.85 -5.34
CA LYS A 343 14.82 -6.16 -5.07
C LYS A 343 15.74 -5.85 -6.27
N GLN A 344 15.31 -6.17 -7.49
CA GLN A 344 16.08 -5.88 -8.71
C GLN A 344 16.22 -4.39 -8.98
N THR A 345 15.22 -3.59 -8.61
CA THR A 345 15.19 -2.14 -8.82
C THR A 345 15.55 -1.33 -7.58
N ASN A 346 16.08 -1.97 -6.52
CA ASN A 346 16.47 -1.35 -5.25
C ASN A 346 15.37 -0.48 -4.61
N THR A 347 14.14 -1.00 -4.57
CA THR A 347 12.97 -0.35 -3.97
C THR A 347 12.17 -1.36 -3.14
N ILE A 348 10.92 -1.02 -2.81
CA ILE A 348 9.98 -1.83 -2.03
C ILE A 348 8.74 -2.17 -2.86
N GLU A 349 8.00 -3.20 -2.45
CA GLU A 349 6.84 -3.71 -3.20
C GLU A 349 5.70 -2.68 -3.28
N TYR A 350 5.60 -1.78 -2.30
CA TYR A 350 4.68 -0.65 -2.38
C TYR A 350 4.94 0.19 -3.62
N ASP A 351 6.20 0.50 -3.91
CA ASP A 351 6.59 1.33 -5.05
C ASP A 351 6.17 0.63 -6.34
N ILE A 352 6.50 -0.66 -6.48
CA ILE A 352 6.15 -1.46 -7.67
C ILE A 352 4.64 -1.52 -7.92
N MET A 353 3.84 -1.74 -6.88
CA MET A 353 2.39 -1.92 -7.05
C MET A 353 1.65 -0.60 -7.17
N SER A 354 2.03 0.41 -6.37
CA SER A 354 1.30 1.69 -6.30
C SER A 354 1.57 2.63 -7.48
N THR A 355 2.66 2.43 -8.22
CA THR A 355 2.96 3.21 -9.43
C THR A 355 2.19 2.73 -10.66
N LEU A 356 1.59 1.53 -10.63
CA LEU A 356 0.73 1.05 -11.71
C LEU A 356 -0.44 2.02 -11.89
N ASN A 357 -0.52 2.67 -13.04
CA ASN A 357 -1.46 3.76 -13.26
C ASN A 357 -2.77 3.32 -13.92
N ASP A 358 -3.64 4.27 -14.26
CA ASP A 358 -5.00 4.02 -14.75
C ASP A 358 -5.08 3.39 -16.15
N ARG A 359 -3.96 3.26 -16.87
CA ARG A 359 -3.91 2.44 -18.11
C ARG A 359 -4.08 0.95 -17.85
N ILE A 360 -3.76 0.51 -16.63
CA ILE A 360 -3.95 -0.88 -16.19
C ILE A 360 -5.38 -1.07 -15.68
N ILE A 361 -6.11 -2.01 -16.26
CA ILE A 361 -7.47 -2.32 -15.81
C ILE A 361 -7.40 -3.27 -14.62
N ARG A 362 -8.10 -2.93 -13.53
CA ARG A 362 -8.23 -3.81 -12.36
C ARG A 362 -9.41 -4.74 -12.58
N LYS A 363 -9.23 -6.01 -12.22
CA LYS A 363 -10.29 -7.02 -12.32
C LYS A 363 -10.26 -7.93 -11.10
N ILE A 364 -11.27 -7.77 -10.24
CA ILE A 364 -11.54 -8.74 -9.17
C ILE A 364 -11.95 -10.09 -9.77
N ILE A 365 -11.35 -11.18 -9.28
CA ILE A 365 -11.64 -12.57 -9.66
C ILE A 365 -11.98 -13.45 -8.47
#